data_AF-A0A3M7TKC9-F1
#
_entry.id   AF-A0A3M7TKC9-F1
#
_cell.length_a   1.000
_cell.length_b   1.000
_cell.length_c   1.000
_cell.angle_alpha   90.00
_cell.angle_beta   90.00
_cell.angle_gamma   90.00
#
_symmetry.space_group_name_H-M   'P 1'
#
loop_
_entity.id
_entity.type
_entity.pdbx_description
1 polymer ?
#
loop_
_entity_poly.entity_id
_entity_poly.type
_entity_poly.pdbx_seq_one_letter_code
_entity_poly.pdbx_strand_id
1 'polypeptide(L)'
;MNKILSFLILGHFLSNQLFLYQTIENNCPNNISYFAFSLPIDEEKWFVPIRYDIMENLIDLKIRHKDKDELFIRFKIIKILNCDYKDINNSHLKYKVLTYDEKTNSYGKRESIIEFKFSDGKGKIHIQHPNFPIITSDATAINK
;
A
#
# COMPACT_ATOMS: atom_id res chain seq x y z
N MET A 1 15.97 69.71 24.16
CA MET A 1 17.07 68.72 24.19
C MET A 1 16.60 67.50 24.96
N ASN A 2 16.36 66.39 24.27
CA ASN A 2 16.69 65.04 24.75
C ASN A 2 16.51 64.06 23.59
N LYS A 3 17.65 63.63 23.04
CA LYS A 3 17.80 62.47 22.16
C LYS A 3 17.90 61.24 23.07
N ILE A 4 16.90 60.38 23.06
CA ILE A 4 17.07 58.96 23.40
C ILE A 4 16.34 58.19 22.30
N LEU A 5 17.05 57.94 21.20
CA LEU A 5 17.84 56.72 20.97
C LEU A 5 16.93 55.55 20.62
N SER A 6 16.74 55.42 19.30
CA SER A 6 16.56 54.19 18.54
C SER A 6 16.86 52.91 19.32
N PHE A 7 15.81 52.20 19.75
CA PHE A 7 15.82 50.77 20.05
C PHE A 7 14.42 50.18 19.80
N LEU A 8 13.92 50.34 18.57
CA LEU A 8 12.80 49.55 18.03
C LEU A 8 13.25 48.88 16.73
N ILE A 9 14.43 48.27 16.78
CA ILE A 9 14.86 47.22 15.85
C ILE A 9 15.09 45.99 16.75
N LEU A 10 14.68 44.80 16.27
CA LEU A 10 14.72 43.49 16.95
C LEU A 10 13.47 43.04 17.73
N GLY A 11 12.27 43.45 17.32
CA GLY A 11 11.00 42.88 17.83
C GLY A 11 10.16 42.10 16.81
N HIS A 12 10.65 41.92 15.57
CA HIS A 12 9.92 41.23 14.49
C HIS A 12 10.73 40.08 13.89
N PHE A 13 11.61 39.49 14.70
CA PHE A 13 12.08 38.12 14.48
C PHE A 13 11.16 37.21 15.29
N LEU A 14 10.57 36.20 14.63
CA LEU A 14 9.99 34.95 15.16
C LEU A 14 8.49 34.69 14.99
N SER A 15 7.64 35.60 14.47
CA SER A 15 6.20 35.25 14.31
C SER A 15 5.84 34.54 13.00
N ASN A 16 6.74 34.46 12.01
CA ASN A 16 6.47 33.83 10.71
C ASN A 16 7.10 32.45 10.51
N GLN A 17 7.51 31.78 11.59
CA GLN A 17 7.90 30.37 11.55
C GLN A 17 6.90 29.49 12.31
N LEU A 18 5.60 29.71 12.08
CA LEU A 18 4.69 28.57 12.05
C LEU A 18 4.92 27.85 10.71
N PHE A 19 6.04 27.14 10.66
CA PHE A 19 6.13 25.92 9.87
C PHE A 19 4.93 25.08 10.31
N LEU A 20 3.85 25.14 9.52
CA LEU A 20 2.91 24.04 9.43
C LEU A 20 3.70 22.87 8.84
N TYR A 21 4.52 22.26 9.69
CA TYR A 21 4.82 20.85 9.57
C TYR A 21 3.50 20.15 9.93
N GLN A 22 2.57 20.16 8.98
CA GLN A 22 1.60 19.07 8.92
C GLN A 22 2.47 17.85 8.67
N THR A 23 2.85 17.18 9.76
CA THR A 23 3.14 15.76 9.71
C THR A 23 1.98 15.18 8.91
N ILE A 24 2.25 14.77 7.68
CA ILE A 24 1.32 13.97 6.90
C ILE A 24 1.03 12.79 7.80
N GLU A 25 -0.11 12.82 8.50
CA GLU A 25 -0.63 11.62 9.11
C GLU A 25 -0.69 10.62 7.97
N ASN A 26 0.11 9.57 8.08
CA ASN A 26 0.23 8.56 7.07
C ASN A 26 -1.09 7.78 7.15
N ASN A 27 -2.12 8.27 6.48
CA ASN A 27 -3.49 7.73 6.47
C ASN A 27 -3.59 6.36 5.81
N CYS A 28 -2.45 5.70 5.62
CA CYS A 28 -2.41 4.37 5.06
C CYS A 28 -3.10 3.40 5.99
N PRO A 29 -4.02 2.60 5.45
CA PRO A 29 -4.68 1.59 6.25
C PRO A 29 -3.65 0.56 6.70
N ASN A 30 -3.57 0.36 8.02
CA ASN A 30 -2.73 -0.68 8.60
C ASN A 30 -3.39 -2.06 8.55
N ASN A 31 -4.71 -2.13 8.39
CA ASN A 31 -5.47 -3.38 8.41
C ASN A 31 -6.65 -3.33 7.43
N ILE A 32 -6.49 -3.89 6.23
CA ILE A 32 -7.56 -4.00 5.23
C ILE A 32 -7.46 -5.28 4.41
N SER A 33 -8.58 -5.70 3.83
CA SER A 33 -8.67 -6.90 3.00
C SER A 33 -9.29 -6.57 1.63
N TYR A 34 -8.69 -7.03 0.54
CA TYR A 34 -9.27 -6.96 -0.81
C TYR A 34 -9.49 -8.35 -1.38
N PHE A 35 -10.53 -8.50 -2.21
CA PHE A 35 -10.80 -9.73 -2.95
C PHE A 35 -10.67 -9.48 -4.45
N ALA A 36 -9.80 -10.24 -5.10
CA ALA A 36 -9.71 -10.27 -6.56
C ALA A 36 -10.42 -11.52 -7.10
N PHE A 37 -11.07 -11.34 -8.25
CA PHE A 37 -11.74 -12.41 -8.97
C PHE A 37 -11.00 -12.62 -10.29
N SER A 38 -10.60 -13.88 -10.52
CA SER A 38 -9.92 -14.37 -11.72
C SER A 38 -8.45 -13.96 -11.90
N LEU A 39 -7.57 -14.96 -11.79
CA LEU A 39 -6.46 -15.13 -12.70
C LEU A 39 -6.83 -16.34 -13.55
N PRO A 40 -7.03 -16.23 -14.88
CA PRO A 40 -7.06 -17.42 -15.71
C PRO A 40 -5.65 -18.04 -15.64
N ILE A 41 -5.53 -19.15 -14.94
CA ILE A 41 -4.35 -20.01 -14.96
C ILE A 41 -4.76 -21.20 -15.82
N ASP A 42 -4.11 -21.37 -16.97
CA ASP A 42 -4.29 -22.52 -17.87
C ASP A 42 -5.70 -22.71 -18.45
N GLU A 43 -6.37 -21.63 -18.89
CA GLU A 43 -7.68 -21.63 -19.59
C GLU A 43 -8.88 -22.22 -18.83
N GLU A 44 -8.68 -22.81 -17.65
CA GLU A 44 -9.74 -23.25 -16.77
C GLU A 44 -10.33 -22.06 -15.99
N LYS A 45 -11.65 -22.07 -15.75
CA LYS A 45 -12.30 -21.08 -14.88
C LYS A 45 -11.99 -21.39 -13.42
N TRP A 46 -10.80 -20.99 -12.98
CA TRP A 46 -10.37 -21.02 -11.60
C TRP A 46 -11.28 -20.09 -10.78
N PHE A 47 -12.25 -20.66 -10.05
CA PHE A 47 -12.99 -19.93 -9.00
C PHE A 47 -12.08 -19.77 -7.79
N VAL A 48 -11.09 -18.90 -7.92
CA VAL A 48 -10.17 -18.60 -6.84
C VAL A 48 -10.44 -17.19 -6.36
N PRO A 49 -11.13 -17.01 -5.22
CA PRO A 49 -11.06 -15.74 -4.53
C PRO A 49 -9.61 -15.57 -4.10
N ILE A 50 -8.98 -14.52 -4.62
CA ILE A 50 -7.65 -14.12 -4.22
C ILE A 50 -7.83 -13.06 -3.15
N ARG A 51 -7.50 -13.39 -1.90
CA ARG A 51 -7.61 -12.46 -0.78
C ARG A 51 -6.25 -11.85 -0.49
N TYR A 52 -6.20 -10.52 -0.47
CA TYR A 52 -5.04 -9.75 -0.02
C TYR A 52 -5.36 -9.16 1.34
N ASP A 53 -4.62 -9.53 2.38
CA ASP A 53 -4.69 -8.95 3.71
C ASP A 53 -3.47 -8.03 3.92
N ILE A 54 -3.68 -6.72 4.03
CA ILE A 54 -2.64 -5.77 4.45
C ILE A 54 -2.71 -5.70 5.98
N MET A 55 -1.61 -6.03 6.65
CA MET A 55 -1.50 -6.08 8.11
C MET A 55 -0.17 -5.47 8.55
N GLU A 56 -0.23 -4.26 9.11
CA GLU A 56 0.93 -3.46 9.51
C GLU A 56 1.94 -3.28 8.36
N ASN A 57 3.04 -4.03 8.40
CA ASN A 57 4.11 -4.02 7.40
C ASN A 57 4.11 -5.26 6.50
N LEU A 58 3.03 -6.05 6.50
CA LEU A 58 2.89 -7.26 5.72
C LEU A 58 1.71 -7.16 4.74
N ILE A 59 1.83 -7.89 3.64
CA ILE A 59 0.72 -8.20 2.74
C ILE A 59 0.69 -9.71 2.58
N ASP A 60 -0.39 -10.33 3.02
CA ASP A 60 -0.63 -11.76 2.87
C ASP A 60 -1.59 -12.00 1.70
N LEU A 61 -1.17 -12.81 0.76
CA LEU A 61 -1.92 -13.24 -0.41
C LEU A 61 -2.36 -14.69 -0.21
N LYS A 62 -3.68 -14.90 -0.16
CA LYS A 62 -4.32 -16.21 0.00
C LYS A 62 -5.09 -16.56 -1.27
N ILE A 63 -4.74 -17.68 -1.87
CA ILE A 63 -5.29 -18.18 -3.13
C ILE A 63 -5.96 -19.52 -2.79
N ARG A 64 -7.29 -19.53 -2.75
CA ARG A 64 -8.04 -20.76 -2.48
C ARG A 64 -8.46 -21.43 -3.78
N HIS A 65 -7.90 -22.59 -4.06
CA HIS A 65 -8.40 -23.45 -5.14
C HIS A 65 -9.62 -24.25 -4.66
N LYS A 66 -10.55 -24.57 -5.57
CA LYS A 66 -11.75 -25.35 -5.23
C LYS A 66 -11.42 -26.75 -4.71
N ASP A 67 -10.39 -27.36 -5.28
CA ASP A 67 -10.00 -28.77 -5.07
C ASP A 67 -8.53 -28.96 -4.63
N LYS A 68 -7.85 -27.91 -4.15
CA LYS A 68 -6.46 -27.98 -3.64
C LYS A 68 -6.30 -27.16 -2.37
N ASP A 69 -5.22 -27.44 -1.62
CA ASP A 69 -4.81 -26.67 -0.44
C ASP A 69 -4.63 -25.18 -0.76
N GLU A 70 -4.88 -24.33 0.24
CA GLU A 70 -4.73 -22.88 0.13
C GLU A 70 -3.26 -22.52 -0.14
N LEU A 71 -3.00 -21.82 -1.26
CA LEU A 71 -1.68 -21.26 -1.52
C LEU A 71 -1.56 -19.93 -0.77
N PHE A 72 -0.54 -19.85 0.08
CA PHE A 72 -0.23 -18.69 0.90
C PHE A 72 1.08 -18.05 0.44
N ILE A 73 1.06 -16.75 0.14
CA ILE A 73 2.25 -15.98 -0.22
C ILE A 73 2.30 -14.73 0.66
N ARG A 74 3.42 -14.55 1.37
CA ARG A 74 3.64 -13.39 2.25
C ARG A 74 4.63 -12.41 1.65
N PHE A 75 4.33 -11.14 1.79
CA PHE A 75 5.19 -10.03 1.39
C PHE A 75 5.47 -9.11 2.58
N LYS A 76 6.70 -8.63 2.70
CA LYS A 76 7.07 -7.54 3.63
C LYS A 76 7.09 -6.21 2.89
N ILE A 77 6.32 -5.24 3.36
CA ILE A 77 6.35 -3.85 2.91
C ILE A 77 7.65 -3.22 3.39
N ILE A 78 8.47 -2.75 2.45
CA ILE A 78 9.72 -2.05 2.74
C ILE A 78 9.63 -0.56 2.44
N LYS A 79 8.67 -0.14 1.62
CA LYS A 79 8.40 1.28 1.34
C LYS A 79 6.97 1.48 0.86
N ILE A 80 6.32 2.53 1.37
CA ILE A 80 5.05 3.03 0.84
C ILE A 80 5.39 4.00 -0.31
N LEU A 81 4.90 3.70 -1.52
CA LEU A 81 5.15 4.48 -2.73
C LEU A 81 3.99 5.42 -3.07
N ASN A 82 2.76 5.01 -2.78
CA ASN A 82 1.56 5.83 -2.90
C ASN A 82 0.56 5.45 -1.82
N CYS A 83 -0.16 6.43 -1.29
CA CYS A 83 -1.13 6.21 -0.23
C CYS A 83 -2.28 7.21 -0.30
N ASP A 84 -3.13 7.03 -1.30
CA ASP A 84 -4.37 7.78 -1.42
C ASP A 84 -5.50 6.89 -0.90
N TYR A 85 -5.75 6.93 0.41
CA TYR A 85 -6.80 6.14 1.05
C TYR A 85 -7.93 7.05 1.53
N LYS A 86 -9.11 6.93 0.92
CA LYS A 86 -10.34 7.53 1.43
C LYS A 86 -11.14 6.51 2.23
N ASP A 87 -11.37 5.35 1.62
CA ASP A 87 -12.04 4.19 2.21
C ASP A 87 -11.70 2.93 1.40
N ILE A 88 -12.20 1.76 1.82
CA ILE A 88 -11.92 0.49 1.15
C ILE A 88 -12.39 0.46 -0.31
N ASN A 89 -13.46 1.21 -0.63
CA ASN A 89 -14.04 1.28 -1.97
C ASN A 89 -13.31 2.28 -2.87
N ASN A 90 -12.62 3.27 -2.27
CA ASN A 90 -11.95 4.37 -2.94
C ASN A 90 -10.52 4.51 -2.42
N SER A 91 -9.59 3.86 -3.11
CA SER A 91 -8.19 3.82 -2.69
C SER A 91 -7.21 3.62 -3.84
N HIS A 92 -6.05 4.26 -3.74
CA HIS A 92 -4.88 3.99 -4.57
C HIS A 92 -3.66 3.80 -3.66
N LEU A 93 -3.37 2.54 -3.36
CA LEU A 93 -2.26 2.13 -2.50
C LEU A 93 -1.17 1.50 -3.35
N LYS A 94 0.08 1.88 -3.11
CA LYS A 94 1.22 1.31 -3.83
C LYS A 94 2.37 1.05 -2.88
N TYR A 95 2.85 -0.18 -2.87
CA TYR A 95 3.88 -0.63 -1.94
C TYR A 95 5.05 -1.24 -2.71
N LYS A 96 6.27 -0.99 -2.21
CA LYS A 96 7.44 -1.78 -2.54
C LYS A 96 7.57 -2.88 -1.51
N VAL A 97 7.74 -4.12 -1.97
CA VAL A 97 7.70 -5.31 -1.11
C VAL A 97 8.83 -6.29 -1.39
N LEU A 98 9.11 -7.15 -0.41
CA LEU A 98 9.95 -8.34 -0.53
C LEU A 98 9.12 -9.60 -0.30
N THR A 99 9.26 -10.59 -1.17
CA THR A 99 8.58 -11.89 -1.00
C THR A 99 9.27 -12.71 0.07
N TYR A 100 8.47 -13.35 0.93
CA TYR A 100 8.96 -14.33 1.89
C TYR A 100 9.24 -15.68 1.20
N ASP A 101 10.39 -16.27 1.51
CA ASP A 101 10.80 -17.60 1.04
C ASP A 101 10.76 -18.58 2.21
N GLU A 102 9.80 -19.50 2.16
CA GLU A 102 9.59 -20.51 3.18
C GLU A 102 10.77 -21.48 3.31
N LYS A 103 11.50 -21.76 2.22
CA LYS A 103 12.62 -22.71 2.23
C LYS A 103 13.80 -22.17 3.02
N THR A 104 14.02 -20.86 2.94
CA THR A 104 15.14 -20.18 3.61
C THR A 104 14.71 -19.44 4.87
N ASN A 105 13.41 -19.44 5.19
CA ASN A 105 12.81 -18.69 6.30
C ASN A 105 13.28 -17.22 6.30
N SER A 106 13.27 -16.59 5.13
CA SER A 106 13.85 -15.26 4.95
C SER A 106 13.10 -14.46 3.88
N TYR A 107 13.25 -13.13 3.91
CA TYR A 107 12.76 -12.28 2.83
C TYR A 107 13.80 -12.20 1.72
N GLY A 108 13.35 -12.39 0.49
CA GLY A 108 14.20 -12.24 -0.68
C GLY A 108 14.77 -10.83 -0.81
N LYS A 109 15.80 -10.67 -1.64
CA LYS A 109 16.40 -9.36 -1.96
C LYS A 109 15.72 -8.64 -3.13
N ARG A 110 14.91 -9.35 -3.90
CA ARG A 110 14.27 -8.81 -5.10
C ARG A 110 13.04 -8.00 -4.70
N GLU A 111 13.12 -6.71 -4.95
CA GLU A 111 12.03 -5.77 -4.71
C GLU A 111 10.95 -5.91 -5.76
N SER A 112 9.70 -6.01 -5.33
CA SER A 112 8.52 -6.03 -6.20
C SER A 112 7.60 -4.87 -5.85
N ILE A 113 6.66 -4.54 -6.75
CA ILE A 113 5.64 -3.53 -6.49
C ILE A 113 4.27 -4.19 -6.49
N ILE A 114 3.47 -3.89 -5.46
CA ILE A 114 2.05 -4.25 -5.41
C ILE A 114 1.26 -2.93 -5.39
N GLU A 115 0.30 -2.80 -6.31
CA GLU A 115 -0.55 -1.63 -6.45
C GLU A 115 -2.03 -2.02 -6.41
N PHE A 116 -2.78 -1.42 -5.48
CA PHE A 116 -4.22 -1.52 -5.31
C PHE A 116 -4.86 -0.24 -5.85
N LYS A 117 -5.76 -0.34 -6.82
CA LYS A 117 -6.49 0.81 -7.40
C LYS A 117 -7.97 0.52 -7.44
N PHE A 118 -8.75 1.20 -6.60
CA PHE A 118 -10.19 1.01 -6.44
C PHE A 118 -10.93 2.34 -6.52
N SER A 119 -12.07 2.32 -7.22
CA SER A 119 -13.04 3.40 -7.32
C SER A 119 -14.43 2.78 -7.23
N ASP A 120 -15.27 3.29 -6.32
CA ASP A 120 -16.62 2.77 -6.07
C ASP A 120 -16.68 1.24 -5.88
N GLY A 121 -15.67 0.70 -5.17
CA GLY A 121 -15.62 -0.70 -4.77
C GLY A 121 -15.16 -1.65 -5.87
N LYS A 122 -14.87 -1.16 -7.09
CA LYS A 122 -14.32 -1.95 -8.19
C LYS A 122 -12.93 -1.44 -8.55
N GLY A 123 -12.06 -2.34 -8.97
CA GLY A 123 -10.67 -1.97 -9.14
C GLY A 123 -9.80 -3.04 -9.77
N LYS A 124 -8.50 -2.81 -9.70
CA LYS A 124 -7.46 -3.72 -10.14
C LYS A 124 -6.35 -3.80 -9.11
N ILE A 125 -5.77 -4.99 -8.98
CA ILE A 125 -4.54 -5.23 -8.25
C ILE A 125 -3.46 -5.56 -9.27
N HIS A 126 -2.33 -4.87 -9.18
CA HIS A 126 -1.17 -5.07 -10.06
C HIS A 126 0.02 -5.54 -9.25
N ILE A 127 0.71 -6.56 -9.75
CA ILE A 127 1.96 -7.06 -9.17
C ILE A 127 3.05 -6.98 -10.25
N GLN A 128 4.14 -6.28 -9.94
CA GLN A 128 5.31 -6.16 -10.79
C GLN A 128 6.52 -6.76 -10.08
N HIS A 129 7.01 -7.88 -10.60
CA HIS A 129 8.32 -8.43 -10.26
C HIS A 129 9.39 -7.94 -11.24
N PRO A 130 10.67 -7.77 -10.83
CA PRO A 130 11.73 -7.41 -11.77
C PRO A 130 11.88 -8.44 -12.88
N ASN A 131 11.96 -8.00 -14.14
CA ASN A 131 12.14 -8.83 -15.34
C ASN A 131 10.98 -9.77 -15.69
N PHE A 132 9.80 -9.59 -15.08
CA PHE A 132 8.57 -10.31 -15.46
C PHE A 132 7.50 -9.33 -15.95
N PRO A 133 6.57 -9.77 -16.81
CA PRO A 133 5.38 -8.98 -17.14
C PRO A 133 4.57 -8.61 -15.89
N ILE A 134 3.84 -7.49 -15.96
CA ILE A 134 2.90 -7.10 -14.91
C ILE A 134 1.77 -8.12 -14.85
N ILE A 135 1.53 -8.65 -13.66
CA ILE A 135 0.33 -9.43 -13.37
C ILE A 135 -0.76 -8.46 -12.97
N THR A 136 -1.91 -8.52 -13.63
CA THR A 136 -3.07 -7.66 -13.35
C THR A 136 -4.27 -8.54 -13.04
N SER A 137 -5.01 -8.20 -11.98
CA SER A 137 -6.21 -8.92 -11.58
C SER A 137 -7.35 -7.94 -11.33
N ASP A 138 -8.51 -8.21 -11.91
CA ASP A 138 -9.73 -7.46 -11.61
C ASP A 138 -10.17 -7.78 -10.17
N ALA A 139 -10.59 -6.75 -9.44
CA ALA A 139 -10.85 -6.86 -8.02
C ALA A 139 -12.07 -6.07 -7.57
N THR A 140 -12.68 -6.52 -6.49
CA THR A 140 -13.79 -5.85 -5.81
C THR A 140 -13.44 -5.69 -4.35
N ALA A 141 -13.64 -4.48 -3.83
CA ALA A 141 -13.54 -4.22 -2.40
C ALA A 141 -14.73 -4.90 -1.69
N ILE A 142 -14.46 -5.68 -0.66
CA ILE A 142 -15.49 -6.27 0.19
C ILE A 142 -15.14 -5.85 1.62
N ASN A 143 -16.04 -5.09 2.25
CA ASN A 143 -15.90 -4.76 3.66
C ASN A 143 -16.14 -6.05 4.48
N LYS A 144 -15.31 -6.29 5.50
CA LYS A 144 -15.35 -7.51 6.32
C LYS A 144 -16.72 -7.77 6.95
#